data_AF-A0A7V9P0T6-F1
#
_entry.id   AF-A0A7V9P0T6-F1
#
_cell.length_a   1.000
_cell.length_b   1.000
_cell.length_c   1.000
_cell.angle_alpha   90.00
_cell.angle_beta   90.00
_cell.angle_gamma   90.00
#
_symmetry.space_group_name_H-M   'P 1'
#
loop_
_entity.id
_entity.type
_entity.pdbx_description
1 polymer ?
#
loop_
_entity_poly.entity_id
_entity_poly.type
_entity_poly.pdbx_seq_one_letter_code
_entity_poly.pdbx_strand_id
1 'polypeptide(L)'
;MSKLTNVDELFEGRHFDRETIILCVRWYLRFKLSLRDLVEMMAERGLSLSHTTIMRWVQRYAPEFVKRWNRFGRPTGRSWRFDETYVKLRGRWVYLY
;
A
#
# COMPACT_ATOMS: atom_id res chain seq x y z
N MET A 1 14.20 -1.25 17.18
CA MET A 1 14.03 -0.86 15.76
C MET A 1 14.20 -2.09 14.90
N SER A 2 13.19 -2.52 14.14
CA SER A 2 13.36 -3.67 13.23
C SER A 2 14.40 -3.32 12.16
N LYS A 3 15.37 -4.21 11.93
CA LYS A 3 16.33 -4.06 10.81
C LYS A 3 15.53 -3.89 9.52
N LEU A 4 15.89 -2.88 8.71
CA LEU A 4 15.36 -2.79 7.36
C LEU A 4 16.09 -3.80 6.49
N THR A 5 15.33 -4.55 5.71
CA THR A 5 15.86 -5.38 4.64
C THR A 5 16.51 -4.49 3.58
N ASN A 6 17.59 -4.97 2.95
CA ASN A 6 18.15 -4.27 1.79
C ASN A 6 17.07 -4.13 0.70
N VAL A 7 17.07 -3.01 -0.02
CA VAL A 7 16.11 -2.77 -1.10
C VAL A 7 16.28 -3.80 -2.21
N ASP A 8 17.52 -4.17 -2.56
CA ASP A 8 17.76 -5.11 -3.65
C ASP A 8 17.30 -6.53 -3.29
N GLU A 9 17.58 -6.98 -2.06
CA GLU A 9 17.05 -8.25 -1.51
C GLU A 9 15.51 -8.28 -1.46
N LEU A 10 14.86 -7.13 -1.27
CA LEU A 10 13.40 -7.06 -1.14
C LEU A 10 12.67 -7.41 -2.45
N PHE A 11 13.30 -7.10 -3.59
CA PHE A 11 12.77 -7.34 -4.94
C PHE A 11 13.46 -8.49 -5.67
N GLU A 12 14.35 -9.22 -4.99
CA GLU A 12 15.01 -10.38 -5.56
C GLU A 12 13.99 -11.47 -5.97
N GLY A 13 14.21 -12.07 -7.15
CA GLY A 13 13.35 -13.13 -7.69
C GLY A 13 11.95 -12.66 -8.13
N ARG A 14 11.72 -11.35 -8.29
CA ARG A 14 10.45 -10.82 -8.81
C ARG A 14 10.45 -10.81 -10.33
N HIS A 15 9.32 -11.22 -10.91
CA HIS A 15 9.11 -11.20 -12.36
C HIS A 15 8.97 -9.79 -12.94
N PHE A 16 8.43 -8.86 -12.14
CA PHE A 16 8.21 -7.48 -12.57
C PHE A 16 9.28 -6.58 -12.00
N ASP A 17 9.61 -5.54 -12.78
CA ASP A 17 10.56 -4.53 -12.36
C ASP A 17 10.14 -3.85 -11.03
N ARG A 18 11.14 -3.56 -10.20
CA ARG A 18 10.92 -2.97 -8.87
C ARG A 18 10.17 -1.65 -8.93
N GLU A 19 10.39 -0.83 -9.95
CA GLU A 19 9.75 0.48 -10.09
C GLU A 19 8.26 0.34 -10.38
N THR A 20 7.89 -0.66 -11.19
CA THR A 20 6.49 -0.99 -11.48
C THR A 20 5.75 -1.41 -10.20
N ILE A 21 6.38 -2.28 -9.41
CA ILE A 21 5.82 -2.75 -8.13
C ILE A 21 5.66 -1.57 -7.17
N ILE A 22 6.69 -0.76 -7.00
CA ILE A 22 6.70 0.42 -6.13
C ILE A 22 5.62 1.41 -6.56
N LEU A 23 5.47 1.67 -7.86
CA LEU A 23 4.48 2.58 -8.40
C LEU A 23 3.06 2.12 -8.05
N CYS A 24 2.74 0.86 -8.31
CA CYS A 24 1.42 0.30 -8.03
C CYS A 24 1.08 0.36 -6.54
N VAL A 25 2.02 -0.04 -5.67
CA VAL A 25 1.84 -0.02 -4.22
C VAL A 25 1.70 1.43 -3.72
N ARG A 26 2.53 2.35 -4.20
CA ARG A 26 2.45 3.76 -3.85
C ARG A 26 1.11 4.38 -4.23
N TRP A 27 0.62 4.10 -5.44
CA TRP A 27 -0.65 4.64 -5.90
C TRP A 27 -1.83 4.07 -5.12
N TYR A 28 -1.81 2.77 -4.83
CA TYR A 28 -2.81 2.14 -3.97
C TYR A 28 -2.86 2.78 -2.56
N LEU A 29 -1.70 3.05 -1.96
CA LEU A 29 -1.62 3.64 -0.62
C LEU A 29 -1.95 5.13 -0.59
N ARG A 30 -1.69 5.87 -1.68
CA ARG A 30 -1.81 7.34 -1.70
C ARG A 30 -3.18 7.81 -2.20
N PHE A 31 -3.76 7.12 -3.18
CA PHE A 31 -4.98 7.55 -3.86
C PHE A 31 -6.13 6.57 -3.56
N LYS A 32 -7.37 7.05 -3.71
CA LYS A 32 -8.58 6.22 -3.55
C LYS A 32 -8.86 5.37 -4.81
N LEU A 33 -7.81 4.72 -5.33
CA LEU A 33 -7.91 3.88 -6.53
C LEU A 33 -8.29 2.45 -6.16
N SER A 34 -9.18 1.85 -6.94
CA SER A 34 -9.46 0.44 -6.87
C SER A 34 -8.29 -0.37 -7.47
N LEU A 35 -8.19 -1.65 -7.10
CA LEU A 35 -7.20 -2.54 -7.72
C LEU A 35 -7.46 -2.74 -9.22
N ARG A 36 -8.70 -2.56 -9.69
CA ARG A 36 -9.05 -2.66 -11.11
C ARG A 36 -8.59 -1.43 -11.87
N ASP A 37 -8.77 -0.25 -11.28
CA ASP A 37 -8.30 1.02 -11.85
C ASP A 37 -6.78 0.96 -12.07
N LEU A 38 -6.04 0.42 -11.08
CA LEU A 38 -4.60 0.23 -11.23
C LEU A 38 -4.23 -0.75 -12.35
N VAL A 39 -5.02 -1.81 -12.57
CA VAL A 39 -4.80 -2.73 -13.70
C VAL A 39 -5.01 -2.00 -15.03
N GLU A 40 -6.08 -1.22 -15.16
CA GLU A 40 -6.37 -0.43 -16.37
C GLU A 40 -5.26 0.58 -16.66
N MET A 41 -4.81 1.33 -15.64
CA MET A 41 -3.69 2.26 -15.77
C MET A 41 -2.37 1.59 -16.14
N MET A 42 -2.15 0.34 -15.72
CA MET A 42 -0.96 -0.43 -16.12
C MET A 42 -1.10 -0.99 -17.54
N ALA A 43 -2.32 -1.34 -17.96
CA ALA A 43 -2.60 -1.76 -19.33
C ALA A 43 -2.34 -0.62 -20.34
N GLU A 44 -2.70 0.62 -20.01
CA GLU A 44 -2.36 1.82 -20.81
C GLU A 44 -0.85 2.01 -20.98
N ARG A 45 -0.05 1.49 -20.02
CA ARG A 45 1.42 1.50 -20.06
C ARG A 45 2.01 0.25 -20.72
N GLY A 46 1.19 -0.61 -21.31
CA GLY A 46 1.61 -1.85 -21.96
C GLY A 46 1.89 -3.03 -21.02
N LEU A 47 1.50 -2.93 -19.74
CA LEU A 47 1.72 -3.98 -18.74
C LEU A 47 0.42 -4.75 -18.47
N SER A 48 0.40 -6.04 -18.80
CA SER A 48 -0.71 -6.93 -18.47
C SER A 48 -0.57 -7.47 -17.05
N LEU A 49 -1.46 -7.05 -16.15
CA LEU A 49 -1.45 -7.41 -14.73
C LEU A 49 -2.83 -7.89 -14.27
N SER A 50 -2.84 -8.82 -13.31
CA SER A 50 -4.04 -9.15 -12.55
C SER A 50 -4.16 -8.27 -11.31
N HIS A 51 -5.39 -7.89 -10.95
CA HIS A 51 -5.69 -7.17 -9.71
C HIS A 51 -5.18 -7.93 -8.46
N THR A 52 -5.15 -9.27 -8.52
CA THR A 52 -4.61 -10.12 -7.45
C THR A 52 -3.10 -10.01 -7.29
N THR A 53 -2.37 -9.75 -8.38
CA THR A 53 -0.92 -9.49 -8.35
C THR A 53 -0.63 -8.22 -7.58
N ILE A 54 -1.35 -7.14 -7.88
CA ILE A 54 -1.21 -5.86 -7.18
C ILE A 54 -1.63 -6.02 -5.71
N MET A 55 -2.71 -6.76 -5.42
CA MET A 55 -3.12 -7.06 -4.04
C MET A 55 -2.00 -7.74 -3.24
N ARG A 56 -1.34 -8.75 -3.81
CA ARG A 56 -0.21 -9.46 -3.17
C ARG A 56 0.99 -8.53 -2.95
N TRP A 57 1.27 -7.64 -3.89
CA TRP A 57 2.32 -6.62 -3.72
C TRP A 57 1.99 -5.66 -2.59
N VAL A 58 0.76 -5.14 -2.53
CA VAL A 58 0.33 -4.26 -1.44
C VAL A 58 0.50 -4.96 -0.10
N GLN A 59 0.02 -6.20 0.04
CA GLN A 59 0.16 -6.97 1.28
C GLN A 59 1.64 -7.18 1.69
N ARG A 60 2.51 -7.45 0.71
CA ARG A 60 3.94 -7.72 0.97
C ARG A 60 4.73 -6.45 1.29
N TYR A 61 4.53 -5.38 0.52
CA TYR A 61 5.40 -4.21 0.54
C TYR A 61 4.85 -3.04 1.35
N ALA A 62 3.54 -2.91 1.57
CA ALA A 62 3.01 -1.81 2.38
C ALA A 62 3.64 -1.73 3.78
N PRO A 63 3.86 -2.85 4.53
CA PRO A 63 4.57 -2.79 5.80
C PRO A 63 6.01 -2.25 5.68
N GLU A 64 6.69 -2.56 4.58
CA GLU A 64 8.06 -2.10 4.31
C GLU A 64 8.12 -0.60 3.97
N PHE A 65 7.08 -0.07 3.31
CA PHE A 65 6.90 1.37 3.12
C PHE A 65 6.67 2.08 4.46
N VAL A 66 5.78 1.54 5.30
CA VAL A 66 5.49 2.11 6.62
C VAL A 66 6.74 2.13 7.50
N LYS A 67 7.51 1.03 7.57
CA LYS A 67 8.77 0.98 8.34
C LYS A 67 9.78 2.04 7.88
N ARG A 68 9.91 2.26 6.57
CA ARG A 68 10.81 3.28 6.00
C ARG A 68 10.29 4.69 6.26
N TRP A 69 8.98 4.91 6.10
CA TRP A 69 8.33 6.19 6.34
C TRP A 69 8.40 6.63 7.81
N ASN A 70 8.21 5.70 8.75
CA ASN A 70 8.22 5.98 10.18
C ASN A 70 9.54 6.57 10.69
N ARG A 71 10.64 6.44 9.94
CA ARG A 71 11.91 7.11 10.25
C ARG A 71 11.86 8.63 10.05
N PHE A 72 10.99 9.08 9.16
CA PHE A 72 10.75 10.49 8.86
C PHE A 72 9.53 11.03 9.63
N GLY A 73 8.69 10.13 10.14
CA GLY A 73 7.54 10.48 10.96
C GLY A 73 7.97 11.05 12.32
N ARG A 74 7.33 12.14 12.74
CA ARG A 74 7.45 12.61 14.12
C ARG A 74 6.57 11.73 15.02
N PRO A 75 7.01 11.42 16.26
CA PRO A 75 6.14 10.76 17.21
C PRO A 75 4.87 11.60 17.41
N THR A 76 3.71 10.97 17.25
CA THR A 76 2.42 11.60 17.53
C THR A 76 2.34 11.90 19.03
N GLY A 77 1.74 13.05 19.39
CA GLY A 77 1.56 13.43 20.79
C GLY A 77 0.68 12.43 21.57
N ARG A 78 0.63 12.59 22.90
CA ARG A 78 -0.14 11.70 23.79
C ARG A 78 -1.65 11.71 23.55
N SER A 79 -2.17 12.78 22.95
CA SER A 79 -3.58 12.93 22.63
C SER A 79 -3.78 13.03 21.14
N TRP A 80 -4.62 12.16 20.59
CA TRP A 80 -5.12 12.25 19.22
C TRP A 80 -6.60 12.57 19.26
N ARG A 81 -7.06 13.49 18.42
CA ARG A 81 -8.49 13.76 18.23
C ARG A 81 -8.94 13.03 16.98
N PHE A 82 -9.87 12.12 17.15
CA PHE A 82 -10.51 11.40 16.07
C PHE A 82 -12.00 11.69 16.15
N ASP A 83 -12.57 12.19 15.05
CA ASP A 83 -14.01 12.41 14.97
C ASP A 83 -14.68 11.09 14.62
N GLU A 84 -15.66 10.68 15.43
CA GLU A 84 -16.39 9.43 15.24
C GLU A 84 -16.98 9.35 13.83
N THR A 85 -16.62 8.30 13.10
CA THR A 85 -17.11 8.09 11.73
C THR A 85 -17.74 6.71 11.61
N TYR A 86 -18.95 6.69 11.03
CA TYR A 86 -19.63 5.44 10.68
C TYR A 86 -19.06 4.86 9.39
N VAL A 87 -18.59 3.62 9.45
CA VAL A 87 -18.10 2.90 8.27
C VAL A 87 -18.95 1.66 8.03
N LYS A 88 -19.37 1.47 6.78
CA LYS A 88 -20.16 0.30 6.39
C LYS A 88 -19.23 -0.86 6.03
N LEU A 89 -19.05 -1.79 6.97
CA LEU A 89 -18.26 -3.00 6.79
C LEU A 89 -19.17 -4.18 6.47
N ARG A 90 -19.01 -4.78 5.28
CA ARG A 90 -19.82 -5.93 4.81
C ARG A 90 -21.34 -5.70 4.98
N GLY A 91 -21.80 -4.49 4.69
CA GLY A 91 -23.21 -4.12 4.77
C GLY A 91 -23.70 -3.68 6.15
N ARG A 92 -22.91 -3.87 7.22
CA ARG A 92 -23.25 -3.42 8.58
C ARG A 92 -22.55 -2.11 8.91
N TRP A 93 -23.25 -1.18 9.54
CA TRP A 93 -22.65 0.03 10.08
C TRP A 93 -21.84 -0.33 11.33
N VAL A 94 -20.57 0.05 11.35
CA VAL A 94 -19.65 -0.16 12.45
C VAL A 94 -19.04 1.19 12.84
N TYR A 95 -18.90 1.41 14.13
CA TYR A 95 -18.20 2.56 14.68
C TYR A 95 -16.70 2.38 14.48
N LEU A 96 -16.07 3.35 13.84
CA LEU A 96 -14.62 3.49 13.82
C LEU A 96 -14.25 4.44 14.96
N TYR A 97 -13.57 3.91 15.98
CA TYR A 97 -12.94 4.66 17.08
C TYR A 97 -11.42 4.77 16.85
#